data_AF-A0A8G2BEC5-F1
#
_entry.id   AF-A0A8G2BEC5-F1
#
_cell.length_a   1.000
_cell.length_b   1.000
_cell.length_c   1.000
_cell.angle_alpha   90.00
_cell.angle_beta   90.00
_cell.angle_gamma   90.00
#
_symmetry.space_group_name_H-M   'P 1'
#
loop_
_entity.id
_entity.type
_entity.pdbx_description
1 polymer ?
#
loop_
_entity_poly.entity_id
_entity_poly.type
_entity_poly.pdbx_seq_one_letter_code
_entity_poly.pdbx_strand_id
1 'polypeptide(L)' 'MDHYSSADDQFLPARKVWERYGVTSMTLHRWLADTAKDFPAPHYIAKRRYWRLADLIAWEQARPRKAA' A
#
# COMPACT_ATOMS: atom_id res chain seq x y z
N MET A 1 -25.60 0.73 12.41
CA MET A 1 -25.13 2.07 12.02
C MET A 1 -23.99 2.42 12.96
N ASP A 2 -22.70 2.49 12.60
CA ASP A 2 -21.99 2.47 11.32
C ASP A 2 -20.59 1.93 11.64
N HIS A 3 -20.28 0.69 11.26
CA HIS A 3 -18.90 0.19 11.34
C HIS A 3 -18.16 0.62 10.06
N TYR A 4 -18.03 1.93 9.82
CA TYR A 4 -17.19 2.41 8.73
C TYR A 4 -15.73 2.34 9.19
N SER A 5 -15.22 1.13 9.00
CA SER A 5 -13.82 0.70 8.98
C SER A 5 -12.80 1.84 9.13
N SER A 6 -12.20 1.93 10.32
CA SER A 6 -11.04 2.81 10.60
C SER A 6 -9.84 2.58 9.66
N ALA A 7 -9.87 1.53 8.83
CA ALA A 7 -8.87 1.23 7.82
C ALA A 7 -8.90 2.15 6.59
N ASP A 8 -10.03 2.81 6.30
CA ASP A 8 -10.16 3.72 5.15
C ASP A 8 -9.40 5.04 5.35
N ASP A 9 -9.42 5.57 6.57
CA ASP A 9 -8.74 6.82 6.94
C ASP A 9 -7.28 6.62 7.37
N GLN A 10 -6.82 5.37 7.48
CA GLN A 10 -5.49 5.08 8.00
C GLN A 10 -4.41 5.24 6.92
N PHE A 11 -3.50 6.19 7.12
CA PHE A 11 -2.30 6.37 6.30
C PHE A 11 -1.08 5.67 6.90
N LEU A 12 -0.43 4.81 6.10
CA LEU A 12 0.82 4.14 6.46
C LEU A 12 2.02 4.85 5.84
N PRO A 13 3.03 5.25 6.63
CA PRO A 13 4.28 5.77 6.08
C PRO A 13 5.04 4.68 5.33
N ALA A 14 5.88 5.08 4.35
CA ALA A 14 6.68 4.16 3.53
C ALA A 14 7.35 3.02 4.30
N ARG A 15 7.87 3.33 5.49
CA ARG A 15 8.51 2.35 6.37
C ARG A 15 7.57 1.22 6.77
N LYS A 16 6.36 1.56 7.20
CA LYS A 16 5.35 0.57 7.58
C LYS A 16 4.88 -0.25 6.39
N VAL A 17 4.81 0.35 5.20
CA VAL A 17 4.43 -0.34 3.97
C VAL A 17 5.46 -1.41 3.61
N TRP A 18 6.76 -1.07 3.58
CA TRP A 18 7.78 -2.07 3.26
C TRP A 18 7.94 -3.12 4.36
N GLU A 19 7.71 -2.77 5.64
CA GLU A 19 7.71 -3.70 6.77
C GLU A 19 6.55 -4.71 6.64
N ARG A 20 5.36 -4.24 6.24
CA ARG A 20 4.17 -5.07 6.01
C ARG A 20 4.40 -6.14 4.95
N TYR A 21 5.06 -5.79 3.85
CA TYR A 21 5.33 -6.71 2.74
C TYR A 21 6.67 -7.47 2.88
N GLY A 22 7.46 -7.21 3.92
CA GLY A 22 8.79 -7.80 4.09
C GLY A 22 9.77 -7.41 2.98
N VAL A 23 9.62 -6.21 2.40
CA VAL A 23 10.43 -5.71 1.29
C VAL A 23 11.26 -4.50 1.71
N THR A 24 12.10 -3.99 0.80
CA THR A 24 12.91 -2.79 1.05
C THR A 24 12.30 -1.55 0.40
N SER A 25 12.77 -0.37 0.81
CA SER A 25 12.48 0.91 0.13
C SER A 25 12.69 0.86 -1.37
N MET A 26 13.78 0.22 -1.80
CA MET A 26 14.15 0.12 -3.21
C MET A 26 13.15 -0.74 -3.98
N THR A 27 12.66 -1.83 -3.36
CA THR A 27 11.60 -2.67 -3.93
C THR A 27 10.31 -1.89 -4.10
N LEU A 28 9.94 -1.08 -3.09
CA LEU A 28 8.75 -0.21 -3.17
C LEU A 28 8.86 0.78 -4.33
N HIS A 29 10.03 1.40 -4.52
CA HIS A 29 10.29 2.25 -5.68
C HIS A 29 10.20 1.51 -7.01
N ARG A 30 10.73 0.28 -7.10
CA ARG A 30 10.57 -0.56 -8.30
C ARG A 30 9.11 -0.92 -8.58
N TRP A 31 8.30 -1.13 -7.55
CA TRP A 31 6.87 -1.40 -7.73
C TRP A 31 6.12 -0.17 -8.23
N LEU A 32 6.49 1.03 -7.79
CA LEU A 32 5.94 2.27 -8.32
C LEU A 32 6.34 2.54 -9.78
N ALA A 33 7.55 2.12 -10.18
CA ALA A 33 8.03 2.24 -11.55
C ALA A 33 7.44 1.18 -12.50
N ASP A 34 6.98 0.06 -11.94
CA ASP A 34 6.50 -1.10 -12.69
C ASP A 34 4.97 -1.07 -12.78
N THR A 35 4.45 -0.59 -13.90
CA THR A 35 3.01 -0.49 -14.16
C THR A 35 2.30 -1.84 -14.19
N ALA A 36 3.03 -2.95 -14.44
CA ALA A 36 2.44 -4.28 -14.43
C ALA A 36 2.05 -4.75 -13.01
N LYS A 37 2.60 -4.12 -11.97
CA LYS A 37 2.24 -4.43 -10.58
C LYS A 37 1.00 -3.68 -10.09
N ASP A 38 0.55 -2.65 -10.80
CA ASP A 38 -0.60 -1.83 -10.41
C ASP A 38 -0.53 -1.35 -8.94
N PHE A 39 0.68 -1.08 -8.43
CA PHE A 39 0.87 -0.74 -7.02
C PHE A 39 0.29 0.65 -6.72
N PRO A 40 -0.46 0.84 -5.62
CA PRO A 40 -1.09 2.12 -5.32
C PRO A 40 -0.09 3.25 -5.17
N ALA A 41 -0.46 4.42 -5.69
CA ALA A 41 0.37 5.61 -5.66
C ALA A 41 0.50 6.18 -4.23
N PRO A 42 1.68 6.68 -3.84
CA PRO A 42 1.86 7.33 -2.55
C PRO A 42 1.17 8.69 -2.51
N HIS A 43 0.55 8.98 -1.38
CA HIS A 43 0.25 10.33 -0.93
C HIS A 43 1.50 10.98 -0.31
N TYR A 44 1.85 12.16 -0.80
CA TYR A 44 2.94 12.95 -0.24
C TYR A 44 2.38 13.90 0.82
N ILE A 45 2.80 13.69 2.07
CA ILE A 45 2.53 14.63 3.16
C ILE A 45 3.87 15.25 3.54
N ALA A 46 4.01 16.54 3.23
CA ALA A 46 5.29 17.26 3.24
C ALA A 46 6.36 16.55 2.37
N LYS A 47 7.37 15.94 3.00
CA LYS A 47 8.49 15.25 2.33
C LYS A 47 8.43 13.73 2.43
N ARG A 48 7.39 13.18 3.06
CA ARG A 48 7.27 11.75 3.35
C ARG A 48 6.15 11.14 2.53
N ARG A 49 6.38 9.89 2.13
CA ARG A 49 5.42 9.08 1.36
C ARG A 49 4.54 8.29 2.31
N TYR A 50 3.25 8.36 2.07
CA TYR A 50 2.20 7.68 2.79
C TYR A 50 1.31 6.92 1.83
N TRP A 51 0.71 5.83 2.26
CA TRP A 51 -0.25 5.05 1.49
C TRP A 51 -1.50 4.88 2.33
N ARG A 52 -2.68 4.99 1.72
CA ARG A 52 -3.90 4.61 2.43
C ARG A 52 -3.90 3.10 2.62
N LEU A 53 -4.26 2.68 3.81
CA LEU A 53 -4.37 1.26 4.11
C LEU A 53 -5.46 0.60 3.26
N ALA A 54 -6.57 1.28 2.99
CA ALA A 54 -7.60 0.79 2.08
C ALA A 54 -7.09 0.53 0.66
N ASP A 55 -6.28 1.44 0.08
CA ASP A 55 -5.69 1.22 -1.25
C ASP A 55 -4.77 -0.01 -1.27
N LEU A 56 -3.97 -0.19 -0.21
CA LEU A 56 -3.10 -1.36 -0.08
C LEU A 56 -3.92 -2.65 0.02
N ILE A 57 -4.98 -2.66 0.83
CA ILE A 57 -5.87 -3.82 0.96
C ILE A 57 -6.58 -4.11 -0.37
N ALA A 58 -7.12 -3.10 -1.04
CA ALA A 58 -7.79 -3.25 -2.33
C ALA A 58 -6.84 -3.86 -3.37
N TRP A 59 -5.59 -3.41 -3.40
CA TRP A 59 -4.54 -3.98 -4.25
C TRP A 59 -4.18 -5.43 -3.86
N GLU A 60 -4.13 -5.75 -2.57
CA GLU A 60 -3.94 -7.13 -2.07
C GLU A 60 -5.10 -8.05 -2.51
N GLN A 61 -6.34 -7.55 -2.51
CA GLN A 61 -7.54 -8.29 -2.91
C GLN A 61 -7.68 -8.43 -4.43
N ALA A 62 -7.29 -7.41 -5.20
CA ALA A 62 -7.36 -7.41 -6.67
C ALA A 62 -6.41 -8.44 -7.29
N ARG A 63 -5.34 -8.79 -6.57
CA ARG A 63 -4.43 -9.86 -6.98
C ARG A 63 -5.07 -11.20 -6.64
N PRO A 64 -5.12 -12.16 -7.59
CA PRO A 64 -5.48 -13.52 -7.24
C PRO A 64 -4.46 -13.98 -6.19
N ARG A 65 -4.90 -14.11 -4.94
CA ARG A 65 -4.10 -14.74 -3.91
C ARG A 65 -3.77 -16.12 -4.47
N LYS A 66 -2.52 -16.34 -4.83
CA LYS A 66 -2.05 -17.67 -5.20
C LYS A 66 -2.18 -18.50 -3.92
N ALA A 67 -3.35 -19.11 -3.74
CA ALA A 67 -3.56 -20.13 -2.74
C ALA A 67 -2.59 -21.24 -3.10
N ALA A 68 -1.53 -21.35 -2.30
CA ALA A 68 -0.63 -22.49 -2.31
C ALA A 68 -1.23 -23.60 -1.45
#